data_AF-A0A7G8BT71-F1
#
_entry.id   AF-A0A7G8BT71-F1
#
_cell.length_a   1.000
_cell.length_b   1.000
_cell.length_c   1.000
_cell.angle_alpha   90.00
_cell.angle_beta   90.00
_cell.angle_gamma   90.00
#
_symmetry.space_group_name_H-M   'P 1'
#
loop_
_entity.id
_entity.type
_entity.pdbx_description
1 polymer ?
#
loop_
_entity_poly.entity_id
_entity_poly.type
_entity_poly.pdbx_seq_one_letter_code
_entity_poly.pdbx_strand_id
1 'polypeptide(L)'
;MNKGKFHTPKYHRANRPIRLTEADVERLLALKARMKAKDEDWVFPNRIKNAGKKMKPGPIWHETLMSRRIQPVARELGLPHITWRLLRHWGATQMVAARVPIKAAQERLGHSHPDLLLKVYAHVLDESADMAAETLSGQLSGSFSAARSAQLADLSRVIR
;
A
#
# COMPACT_ATOMS: atom_id res chain seq x y z
N MET A 1 21.57 5.72 -2.39
CA MET A 1 21.11 5.09 -3.66
C MET A 1 21.55 3.64 -3.68
N ASN A 2 20.62 2.70 -3.64
CA ASN A 2 20.95 1.27 -3.62
C ASN A 2 21.30 0.80 -5.04
N LYS A 3 22.58 0.94 -5.42
CA LYS A 3 23.17 0.52 -6.69
C LYS A 3 23.29 -1.02 -6.78
N GLY A 4 22.19 -1.74 -6.50
CA GLY A 4 22.16 -3.20 -6.43
C GLY A 4 22.73 -3.80 -5.15
N LYS A 5 22.96 -3.00 -4.10
CA LYS A 5 23.34 -3.49 -2.76
C LYS A 5 22.07 -3.62 -1.90
N PHE A 6 22.10 -4.49 -0.90
CA PHE A 6 21.07 -4.52 0.13
C PHE A 6 21.54 -3.65 1.29
N HIS A 7 20.67 -2.81 1.82
CA HIS A 7 20.95 -2.10 3.06
C HIS A 7 20.00 -2.65 4.11
N THR A 8 20.54 -3.35 5.09
CA THR A 8 19.77 -3.72 6.27
C THR A 8 19.45 -2.42 7.01
N PRO A 9 18.17 -2.15 7.31
CA PRO A 9 17.84 -0.94 8.02
C PRO A 9 18.54 -0.91 9.38
N LYS A 10 19.03 0.27 9.80
CA LYS A 10 19.67 0.47 11.11
C LYS A 10 18.76 0.10 12.30
N TYR A 11 17.45 -0.02 12.07
CA TYR A 11 16.47 -0.33 13.11
C TYR A 11 15.51 -1.44 12.65
N HIS A 12 15.26 -2.42 13.53
CA HIS A 12 14.35 -3.57 13.29
C HIS A 12 12.97 -3.16 12.76
N ARG A 13 12.44 -2.02 13.24
CA ARG A 13 11.19 -1.38 12.81
C ARG A 13 11.10 -1.01 11.32
N ALA A 14 12.16 -1.18 10.53
CA ALA A 14 12.13 -0.96 9.10
C ALA A 14 12.03 -2.26 8.28
N ASN A 15 12.22 -3.44 8.90
CA ASN A 15 11.76 -4.71 8.33
C ASN A 15 10.29 -4.90 8.72
N ARG A 16 9.39 -4.44 7.84
CA ARG A 16 7.93 -4.53 8.05
C ARG A 16 7.32 -5.47 7.02
N PRO A 17 6.60 -6.52 7.45
CA PRO A 17 5.88 -7.36 6.51
C PRO A 17 4.74 -6.54 5.89
N ILE A 18 4.67 -6.54 4.56
CA ILE A 18 3.55 -5.98 3.81
C ILE A 18 2.62 -7.14 3.47
N ARG A 19 1.35 -7.03 3.87
CA ARG A 19 0.32 -8.00 3.48
C ARG A 19 0.04 -7.87 1.98
N LEU A 20 0.15 -8.99 1.28
CA LEU A 20 -0.19 -9.14 -0.13
C LEU A 20 -1.44 -10.02 -0.23
N THR A 21 -2.32 -9.68 -1.16
CA THR A 21 -3.46 -10.53 -1.52
C THR A 21 -3.00 -11.69 -2.41
N GLU A 22 -3.82 -12.73 -2.55
CA GLU A 22 -3.54 -13.83 -3.49
C GLU A 22 -3.33 -13.30 -4.92
N ALA A 23 -4.19 -12.38 -5.36
CA ALA A 23 -4.05 -11.73 -6.66
C ALA A 23 -2.74 -10.93 -6.81
N ASP A 24 -2.21 -10.32 -5.73
CA ASP A 24 -0.90 -9.67 -5.77
C ASP A 24 0.23 -10.69 -5.92
N VAL A 25 0.14 -11.81 -5.21
CA VAL A 25 1.11 -12.91 -5.31
C VAL A 25 1.12 -13.48 -6.72
N GLU A 26 -0.05 -13.74 -7.30
CA GLU A 26 -0.19 -14.19 -8.69
C GLU A 26 0.43 -13.21 -9.68
N ARG A 27 0.16 -11.89 -9.52
CA ARG A 27 0.79 -10.85 -10.36
C ARG A 27 2.32 -10.88 -10.27
N LEU A 28 2.87 -11.08 -9.07
CA LEU A 28 4.33 -11.16 -8.86
C LEU A 28 4.92 -12.44 -9.47
N LEU A 29 4.24 -13.58 -9.35
CA LEU A 29 4.67 -14.85 -9.96
C LEU A 29 4.60 -14.78 -11.49
N ALA A 30 3.54 -14.21 -12.04
CA ALA A 30 3.40 -13.97 -13.48
C ALA A 30 4.51 -13.04 -13.99
N LEU A 31 4.87 -12.00 -13.22
CA LEU A 31 5.99 -11.14 -13.55
C LEU A 31 7.32 -11.92 -13.54
N LYS A 32 7.58 -12.74 -12.51
CA LYS A 32 8.79 -13.57 -12.39
C LYS A 32 8.94 -14.50 -13.60
N ALA A 33 7.85 -15.17 -13.99
CA ALA A 33 7.79 -16.03 -15.16
C ALA A 33 8.08 -15.26 -16.47
N ARG A 34 7.41 -14.11 -16.68
CA ARG A 34 7.65 -13.25 -17.84
C ARG A 34 9.09 -12.76 -17.91
N MET A 35 9.70 -12.52 -16.76
CA MET A 35 11.09 -12.10 -16.67
C MET A 35 12.08 -13.27 -16.79
N LYS A 36 11.63 -14.53 -16.94
CA LYS A 36 12.48 -15.73 -16.96
C LYS A 36 13.46 -15.76 -15.78
N ALA A 37 12.95 -15.48 -14.58
CA ALA A 37 13.70 -15.61 -13.33
C ALA A 37 13.49 -17.02 -12.74
N LYS A 38 14.56 -17.61 -12.21
CA LYS A 38 14.55 -18.86 -11.46
C LYS A 38 14.00 -18.65 -10.06
N ASP A 39 13.81 -19.74 -9.31
CA ASP A 39 13.23 -19.62 -7.97
C ASP A 39 14.09 -18.90 -6.95
N GLU A 40 15.39 -19.12 -7.07
CA GLU A 40 16.47 -18.48 -6.33
C GLU A 40 16.85 -17.07 -6.84
N ASP A 41 16.23 -16.61 -7.94
CA ASP A 41 16.44 -15.25 -8.44
C ASP A 41 15.56 -14.22 -7.71
N TRP A 42 15.96 -12.96 -7.81
CA TRP A 42 15.17 -11.82 -7.36
C TRP A 42 13.79 -11.78 -8.04
N VAL A 43 12.74 -11.41 -7.29
CA VAL A 43 11.39 -11.15 -7.84
C VAL A 43 11.43 -10.08 -8.94
N PHE A 44 12.27 -9.06 -8.77
CA PHE A 44 12.52 -8.01 -9.76
C PHE A 44 13.98 -8.08 -10.23
N PRO A 45 14.34 -9.00 -11.13
CA PRO A 45 15.71 -9.14 -11.62
C PRO A 45 16.06 -7.97 -12.53
N ASN A 46 17.31 -7.54 -12.49
CA ASN A 46 17.81 -6.51 -13.40
C ASN A 46 17.91 -7.07 -14.83
N ARG A 47 17.08 -6.54 -15.72
CA ARG A 47 17.13 -6.81 -17.16
C ARG A 47 17.40 -5.55 -17.99
N ILE A 48 17.70 -4.42 -17.33
CA ILE A 48 17.98 -3.17 -18.03
C ILE A 48 19.47 -3.10 -18.35
N LYS A 49 19.81 -3.25 -19.63
CA LYS A 49 21.17 -3.11 -20.14
C LYS A 49 21.47 -1.63 -20.43
N ASN A 50 22.56 -1.12 -19.86
CA ASN A 50 23.09 0.18 -20.28
C ASN A 50 23.78 0.02 -21.64
N ALA A 51 23.60 0.99 -22.54
CA ALA A 51 24.21 0.98 -23.87
C ALA A 51 25.72 0.73 -23.76
N GLY A 52 26.24 -0.23 -24.55
CA GLY A 52 27.66 -0.59 -24.57
C GLY A 52 28.19 -1.39 -23.36
N LYS A 53 27.38 -1.73 -22.35
CA LYS A 53 27.85 -2.47 -21.16
C LYS A 53 27.23 -3.88 -21.05
N LYS A 54 27.98 -4.84 -20.49
CA LYS A 54 27.46 -6.17 -20.12
C LYS A 54 26.39 -6.00 -19.02
N MET A 55 25.33 -6.80 -19.10
CA MET A 55 24.27 -6.83 -18.08
C MET A 55 24.86 -7.36 -16.77
N LYS A 56 24.68 -6.63 -15.66
CA LYS A 56 25.07 -7.10 -14.33
C LYS A 56 23.90 -7.84 -13.68
N PRO A 57 24.08 -9.10 -13.24
CA PRO A 57 23.07 -9.81 -12.46
C PRO A 57 22.84 -9.09 -11.13
N GLY A 58 21.62 -9.15 -10.61
CA GLY A 58 21.21 -8.50 -9.36
C GLY A 58 19.78 -7.95 -9.42
N PRO A 59 19.32 -7.26 -8.35
CA PRO A 59 18.00 -6.67 -8.32
C PRO A 59 17.92 -5.45 -9.25
N ILE A 60 16.71 -5.15 -9.73
CA ILE A 60 16.47 -4.01 -10.61
C ILE A 60 16.90 -2.69 -9.95
N TRP A 61 17.51 -1.81 -10.75
CA TRP A 61 17.86 -0.47 -10.32
C TRP A 61 16.64 0.44 -10.46
N HIS A 62 15.95 0.72 -9.34
CA HIS A 62 14.74 1.52 -9.33
C HIS A 62 14.89 2.90 -10.01
N GLU A 63 16.02 3.59 -9.84
CA GLU A 63 16.29 4.86 -10.56
C GLU A 63 16.36 4.68 -12.08
N THR A 64 16.97 3.58 -12.54
CA THR A 64 17.05 3.25 -13.98
C THR A 64 15.69 2.85 -14.52
N LEU A 65 14.90 2.09 -13.76
CA LEU A 65 13.52 1.76 -14.13
C LEU A 65 12.67 3.04 -14.27
N MET A 66 12.77 3.95 -13.32
CA MET A 66 12.04 5.22 -13.34
C MET A 66 12.41 6.05 -14.57
N SER A 67 13.70 6.33 -14.77
CA SER A 67 14.19 7.19 -15.85
C SER A 67 14.04 6.58 -17.25
N ARG A 68 14.23 5.27 -17.40
CA ARG A 68 14.25 4.62 -18.74
C ARG A 68 12.93 3.99 -19.17
N ARG A 69 12.00 3.73 -18.25
CA ARG A 69 10.75 3.04 -18.57
C ARG A 69 9.53 3.82 -18.13
N ILE A 70 9.47 4.25 -16.87
CA ILE A 70 8.25 4.87 -16.31
C ILE A 70 8.08 6.29 -16.86
N GLN A 71 9.11 7.15 -16.76
CA GLN A 71 9.02 8.54 -17.18
C GLN A 71 8.82 8.72 -18.69
N PRO A 72 9.46 7.93 -19.59
CA PRO A 72 9.18 8.01 -21.02
C PRO A 72 7.72 7.68 -21.36
N VAL A 73 7.17 6.61 -20.78
CA VAL A 73 5.75 6.23 -20.98
C VAL A 73 4.82 7.29 -20.40
N ALA A 74 5.13 7.83 -19.22
CA ALA A 74 4.35 8.92 -18.62
C ALA A 74 4.31 10.15 -19.54
N ARG A 75 5.44 10.51 -20.16
CA ARG A 75 5.51 11.62 -21.11
C ARG A 75 4.67 11.36 -22.37
N GLU A 76 4.74 10.15 -22.91
CA GLU A 76 3.94 9.73 -24.06
C GLU A 76 2.43 9.83 -23.76
N LEU A 77 2.03 9.53 -22.53
CA LEU A 77 0.65 9.65 -22.04
C LEU A 77 0.26 11.08 -21.61
N GLY A 78 1.13 12.08 -21.77
CA GLY A 78 0.85 13.46 -21.35
C GLY A 78 0.80 13.67 -19.83
N LEU A 79 1.31 12.73 -19.04
CA LEU A 79 1.31 12.82 -17.59
C LEU A 79 2.44 13.74 -17.07
N PRO A 80 2.25 14.37 -15.90
CA PRO A 80 3.29 15.18 -15.26
C PRO A 80 4.50 14.34 -14.85
N HIS A 81 5.57 15.02 -14.41
CA HIS A 81 6.80 14.35 -14.00
C HIS A 81 6.58 13.34 -12.86
N ILE A 82 6.72 12.04 -13.17
CA ILE A 82 6.51 10.95 -12.22
C ILE A 82 7.80 10.65 -11.45
N THR A 83 7.66 10.47 -10.12
CA THR A 83 8.74 10.05 -9.21
C THR A 83 8.28 8.91 -8.31
N TRP A 84 9.20 8.18 -7.68
CA TRP A 84 8.87 7.14 -6.69
C TRP A 84 8.07 7.70 -5.51
N ARG A 85 8.40 8.92 -5.09
CA ARG A 85 7.67 9.64 -4.06
C ARG A 85 6.24 9.93 -4.50
N LEU A 86 6.04 10.35 -5.75
CA LEU A 86 4.71 10.61 -6.29
C LEU A 86 3.86 9.33 -6.35
N LEU A 87 4.41 8.22 -6.86
CA LEU A 87 3.68 6.94 -6.89
C LEU A 87 3.28 6.47 -5.48
N ARG A 88 4.16 6.71 -4.50
CA ARG A 88 3.88 6.43 -3.09
C ARG A 88 2.81 7.37 -2.51
N HIS A 89 2.83 8.65 -2.86
CA HIS A 89 1.78 9.60 -2.46
C HIS A 89 0.44 9.23 -3.07
N TRP A 90 0.41 8.89 -4.36
CA TRP A 90 -0.78 8.39 -5.03
C TRP A 90 -1.38 7.17 -4.30
N GLY A 91 -0.55 6.19 -3.93
CA GLY A 91 -1.02 5.04 -3.15
C GLY A 91 -1.60 5.42 -1.78
N ALA A 92 -1.05 6.44 -1.12
CA ALA A 92 -1.63 6.97 0.12
C ALA A 92 -2.99 7.63 -0.13
N THR A 93 -3.10 8.47 -1.16
CA THR A 93 -4.36 9.12 -1.57
C THR A 93 -5.43 8.09 -1.90
N GLN A 94 -5.10 7.02 -2.64
CA GLN A 94 -6.07 5.95 -2.96
C GLN A 94 -6.59 5.24 -1.71
N MET A 95 -5.74 4.96 -0.72
CA MET A 95 -6.18 4.36 0.55
C MET A 95 -7.09 5.30 1.34
N VAL A 96 -6.78 6.60 1.35
CA VAL A 96 -7.62 7.61 2.02
C VAL A 96 -8.97 7.76 1.32
N ALA A 97 -8.99 7.86 0.00
CA ALA A 97 -10.22 7.93 -0.79
C ALA A 97 -11.11 6.68 -0.57
N ALA A 98 -10.49 5.51 -0.40
CA ALA A 98 -11.18 4.27 -0.05
C ALA A 98 -11.56 4.17 1.45
N ARG A 99 -11.41 5.24 2.24
CA ARG A 99 -11.70 5.31 3.68
C ARG A 99 -10.99 4.24 4.52
N VAL A 100 -9.80 3.81 4.10
CA VAL A 100 -8.97 2.90 4.91
C VAL A 100 -8.56 3.60 6.20
N PRO A 101 -8.66 2.95 7.38
CA PRO A 101 -8.26 3.54 8.63
C PRO A 101 -6.83 4.10 8.56
N ILE A 102 -6.64 5.37 8.97
CA ILE A 102 -5.36 6.09 8.87
C ILE A 102 -4.21 5.29 9.46
N LYS A 103 -4.45 4.63 10.60
CA LYS A 103 -3.45 3.80 11.28
C LYS A 103 -2.98 2.65 10.40
N ALA A 104 -3.91 1.95 9.74
CA ALA A 104 -3.60 0.85 8.83
C ALA A 104 -2.86 1.35 7.58
N ALA A 105 -3.27 2.49 7.01
CA ALA A 105 -2.59 3.11 5.88
C ALA A 105 -1.16 3.57 6.26
N GLN A 106 -1.00 4.17 7.44
CA GLN A 106 0.30 4.59 7.98
C GLN A 106 1.24 3.39 8.17
N GLU A 107 0.75 2.31 8.75
CA GLU A 107 1.53 1.07 8.95
C GLU A 107 1.96 0.45 7.63
N ARG A 108 1.05 0.39 6.64
CA ARG A 108 1.35 -0.12 5.30
C ARG A 108 2.41 0.71 4.60
N LEU A 109 2.38 2.03 4.74
CA LEU A 109 3.42 2.89 4.17
C LEU A 109 4.72 2.77 4.98
N GLY A 110 4.66 2.52 6.28
CA GLY A 110 5.83 2.53 7.16
C GLY A 110 6.26 3.95 7.51
N HIS A 111 5.32 4.90 7.57
CA HIS A 111 5.59 6.25 8.05
C HIS A 111 5.69 6.27 9.58
N SER A 112 6.78 6.81 10.12
CA SER A 112 6.89 7.11 11.55
C SER A 112 5.92 8.22 11.97
N HIS A 113 5.68 9.20 11.09
CA HIS A 113 4.72 10.29 11.31
C HIS A 113 3.62 10.32 10.23
N PRO A 114 2.34 10.47 10.62
CA PRO A 114 1.20 10.45 9.71
C PRO A 114 0.98 11.77 8.96
N ASP A 115 1.84 12.79 9.10
CA ASP A 115 1.61 14.17 8.68
C ASP A 115 1.16 14.34 7.23
N LEU A 116 1.70 13.53 6.31
CA LEU A 116 1.27 13.54 4.92
C LEU A 116 -0.17 13.00 4.74
N LEU A 117 -0.48 11.90 5.44
CA LEU A 117 -1.79 11.26 5.41
C LEU A 117 -2.84 12.20 6.03
N LEU A 118 -2.49 12.89 7.12
CA LEU A 118 -3.36 13.87 7.79
C LEU A 118 -3.65 15.10 6.92
N LYS A 119 -2.66 15.62 6.18
CA LYS A 119 -2.89 16.74 5.24
C LYS A 119 -3.87 16.40 4.13
N VAL A 120 -3.82 15.16 3.62
CA VAL A 120 -4.80 14.67 2.64
C VAL A 120 -6.15 14.39 3.32
N TYR A 121 -6.13 13.89 4.56
CA TYR A 121 -7.35 13.68 5.36
C TYR A 121 -8.09 14.99 5.63
N ALA A 122 -7.40 16.12 5.84
CA ALA A 122 -8.05 17.40 6.12
C ALA A 122 -9.11 17.79 5.08
N HIS A 123 -8.81 17.63 3.79
CA HIS A 123 -9.78 17.90 2.71
C HIS A 123 -10.94 16.91 2.65
N VAL A 124 -10.70 15.64 3.00
CA VAL A 124 -11.75 14.60 3.04
C VAL A 124 -12.55 14.67 4.34
N LEU A 125 -11.97 15.22 5.40
CA LEU A 125 -12.60 15.38 6.70
C LEU A 125 -13.72 16.42 6.65
N ASP A 126 -13.53 17.49 5.88
CA ASP A 126 -14.56 18.51 5.67
C ASP A 126 -15.84 17.88 5.08
N GLU A 127 -15.72 16.96 4.11
CA GLU A 127 -16.86 16.19 3.59
C GLU A 127 -17.38 15.11 4.58
N SER A 128 -16.52 14.65 5.50
CA SER A 128 -16.88 13.63 6.49
C SER A 128 -17.53 14.18 7.76
N ALA A 129 -17.40 15.49 8.02
CA ALA A 129 -17.91 16.15 9.20
C ALA A 129 -19.45 16.09 9.23
N ASP A 130 -20.09 16.31 8.08
CA ASP A 130 -21.54 16.21 7.94
C ASP A 130 -22.02 14.77 8.17
N MET A 131 -21.37 13.77 7.55
CA MET A 131 -21.67 12.35 7.83
C MET A 131 -21.44 11.95 9.30
N ALA A 132 -20.43 12.52 9.96
CA ALA A 132 -20.15 12.27 11.37
C ALA A 132 -21.26 12.87 12.26
N ALA A 133 -21.70 14.09 11.94
CA ALA A 133 -22.83 14.74 12.61
C ALA A 133 -24.12 13.94 12.41
N GLU A 134 -24.41 13.49 11.19
CA GLU A 134 -25.56 12.64 10.87
C GLU A 134 -25.51 11.28 11.61
N THR A 135 -24.35 10.63 11.63
CA THR A 135 -24.18 9.34 12.34
C THR A 135 -24.41 9.51 13.83
N LEU A 136 -23.83 10.54 14.43
CA LEU A 136 -23.98 10.83 15.86
C LEU A 136 -25.42 11.20 16.20
N SER A 137 -26.04 12.06 15.39
CA SER A 137 -27.44 12.42 15.54
C SER A 137 -28.34 11.19 15.40
N GLY A 138 -28.09 10.32 14.42
CA GLY A 138 -28.80 9.06 14.21
C GLY A 138 -28.72 8.10 15.40
N GLN A 139 -27.53 7.96 16.01
CA GLN A 139 -27.33 7.14 17.22
C GLN A 139 -28.04 7.72 18.45
N LEU A 140 -28.15 9.05 18.54
CA LEU A 140 -28.88 9.73 19.62
C LEU A 140 -30.40 9.70 19.41
N SER A 141 -30.87 9.76 18.16
CA SER A 141 -32.29 9.76 17.79
C SER A 141 -32.92 8.36 17.73
N GLY A 142 -32.10 7.30 17.62
CA GLY A 142 -32.54 5.90 17.53
C GLY A 142 -32.38 5.14 18.84
N SER A 143 -33.25 5.45 19.81
CA SER A 143 -33.67 4.59 20.94
C SER A 143 -32.63 3.64 21.56
N PHE A 144 -32.35 3.80 22.86
CA PHE A 144 -31.99 2.69 23.76
C PHE A 144 -33.17 1.69 23.82
N SER A 145 -33.57 1.10 22.69
CA SER A 145 -34.58 0.05 22.65
C SER A 145 -33.91 -1.25 23.02
N ALA A 146 -34.14 -1.66 24.27
CA ALA A 146 -33.97 -2.98 24.82
C ALA A 146 -33.94 -4.11 23.77
N ALA A 147 -32.74 -4.60 23.45
CA ALA A 147 -32.53 -5.91 22.86
C ALA A 147 -31.23 -6.51 23.40
N ARG A 148 -31.12 -6.56 24.73
CA ARG A 148 -30.11 -7.35 25.45
C ARG A 148 -30.80 -8.53 26.15
N SER A 149 -31.55 -9.33 25.37
CA SER A 149 -32.27 -10.52 25.88
C SER A 149 -32.16 -11.74 24.96
N ALA A 150 -31.20 -11.77 24.03
CA ALA A 150 -31.02 -12.90 23.11
C ALA A 150 -29.69 -13.67 23.28
N GLN A 151 -28.87 -13.34 24.30
CA GLN A 151 -27.54 -13.94 24.48
C GLN A 151 -27.42 -14.91 25.66
N LEU A 152 -28.53 -15.21 26.34
CA LEU A 152 -28.59 -16.17 27.46
C LEU A 152 -29.18 -17.54 27.08
N ALA A 153 -29.64 -17.73 25.84
CA ALA A 153 -30.25 -18.99 25.41
C ALA A 153 -29.29 -19.97 24.71
N ASP A 154 -28.07 -19.55 24.36
CA ASP A 154 -27.15 -20.37 23.55
C ASP A 154 -26.08 -21.12 24.37
N LEU A 155 -26.07 -20.98 25.70
CA LEU A 155 -25.12 -21.67 26.58
C LEU A 155 -25.59 -23.05 27.07
N SER A 156 -26.78 -23.51 26.68
CA SER A 156 -27.30 -24.84 27.04
C SER A 156 -27.11 -25.93 25.97
N ARG A 157 -26.47 -25.60 24.82
CA ARG A 157 -26.31 -26.54 23.70
C ARG A 157 -24.92 -27.15 23.52
N VAL A 158 -23.93 -26.82 24.36
CA VAL A 158 -22.53 -27.28 24.20
C VAL A 158 -22.11 -28.31 25.27
N ILE A 159 -23.04 -28.79 26.12
CA ILE A 159 -22.76 -29.97 26.97
C ILE A 159 -23.75 -31.08 26.63
N ARG A 160 -23.35 -31.92 25.68
CA ARG A 160 -23.64 -33.36 25.62
C ARG A 160 -22.56 -34.06 24.82
#